data_AF-I4HLZ3-F1
#
_entry.id   AF-I4HLZ3-F1
#
_cell.length_a   1.000
_cell.length_b   1.000
_cell.length_c   1.000
_cell.angle_alpha   90.00
_cell.angle_beta   90.00
_cell.angle_gamma   90.00
#
_symmetry.space_group_name_H-M   'P 1'
#
loop_
_entity.id
_entity.type
_entity.pdbx_description
1 polymer ?
#
loop_
_entity_poly.entity_id
_entity_poly.type
_entity_poly.pdbx_seq_one_letter_code
_entity_poly.pdbx_strand_id
1 'polypeptide(L)' 'MINLETIQEDIASLPLDAQQTILELVDILKKRYSLKQQEMKEQRTEDWSDFIGCIEAEPDLSQNYKTYLTSELKQKYDHC' A
#
# COMPACT_ATOMS: atom_id res chain seq x y z
N MET A 1 29.77 -2.71 2.03
CA MET A 1 29.32 -2.18 0.73
C MET A 1 29.39 -3.35 -0.24
N ILE A 2 28.30 -3.66 -0.95
CA ILE A 2 28.33 -4.76 -1.91
C ILE A 2 29.16 -4.32 -3.11
N ASN A 3 30.17 -5.11 -3.49
CA ASN A 3 30.97 -4.84 -4.68
C ASN A 3 30.30 -5.52 -5.89
N LEU A 4 29.83 -4.70 -6.83
CA LEU A 4 29.07 -5.15 -7.99
C LEU A 4 29.96 -5.84 -9.03
N GLU A 5 31.24 -5.47 -9.11
CA GLU A 5 32.20 -6.06 -10.06
C GLU A 5 32.50 -7.51 -9.68
N THR A 6 32.79 -7.76 -8.39
CA THR A 6 33.03 -9.12 -7.89
C THR A 6 31.81 -10.02 -8.06
N ILE A 7 30.59 -9.48 -7.93
CA ILE A 7 29.37 -10.27 -8.14
C ILE A 7 29.20 -10.67 -9.60
N GLN A 8 29.54 -9.81 -10.55
CA GLN A 8 29.46 -10.15 -11.97
C GLN A 8 30.44 -11.26 -12.33
N GLU A 9 31.67 -11.18 -11.82
CA GLU A 9 32.68 -12.23 -11.99
C GLU A 9 32.23 -13.55 -11.37
N ASP A 10 31.70 -13.51 -10.14
CA ASP A 10 31.18 -14.69 -9.45
C ASP A 10 30.05 -15.34 -10.25
N ILE A 11 29.08 -14.55 -10.76
CA ILE A 11 27.98 -15.05 -11.59
C ILE A 11 28.51 -15.66 -12.90
N ALA A 12 29.45 -15.00 -13.57
CA ALA A 12 30.03 -15.50 -14.82
C ALA A 12 30.81 -16.80 -14.64
N SER A 13 31.34 -17.05 -13.44
CA SER A 13 32.05 -18.28 -13.09
C SER A 13 31.14 -19.49 -12.87
N LEU A 14 29.83 -19.26 -12.68
CA LEU A 14 28.86 -20.32 -12.41
C LEU A 14 28.49 -21.11 -13.68
N PRO A 15 28.03 -22.37 -13.52
CA PRO A 15 27.38 -23.12 -14.59
C PRO A 15 26.17 -22.41 -15.20
N LEU A 16 25.85 -22.72 -16.46
CA LEU A 16 24.81 -22.03 -17.25
C LEU A 16 23.42 -22.08 -16.61
N ASP A 17 23.05 -23.21 -16.01
CA ASP A 17 21.80 -23.42 -15.29
C ASP A 17 21.69 -22.55 -14.03
N ALA A 18 22.80 -22.40 -13.30
CA ALA A 18 22.87 -21.48 -12.17
C ALA A 18 22.77 -20.01 -12.61
N GLN A 19 23.43 -19.62 -13.71
CA GLN A 19 23.29 -18.27 -14.27
C GLN A 19 21.84 -17.97 -14.68
N GLN A 20 21.18 -18.93 -15.35
CA GLN A 20 19.79 -18.82 -15.77
C GLN A 20 18.85 -18.64 -14.57
N THR A 21 19.07 -19.38 -13.48
CA THR A 21 18.30 -19.25 -12.23
C THR A 21 18.41 -17.85 -11.64
N ILE A 22 19.60 -17.23 -11.69
CA ILE A 22 19.83 -15.87 -11.20
C ILE A 22 19.09 -14.84 -12.06
N LEU A 23 19.11 -15.00 -13.38
CA LEU A 23 18.35 -14.13 -14.29
C LEU A 23 16.84 -14.20 -14.03
N GLU A 24 16.31 -15.40 -13.82
CA GLU A 24 14.89 -15.60 -13.48
C GLU A 24 14.52 -14.93 -12.15
N LEU A 25 15.38 -15.04 -11.13
CA LEU A 25 15.19 -14.35 -9.86
C LEU A 25 15.15 -12.83 -10.05
N VAL A 26 16.09 -12.27 -10.81
CA VAL A 26 16.14 -10.83 -11.11
C VAL A 26 14.85 -10.37 -11.79
N ASP A 27 14.34 -11.13 -12.75
CA ASP A 27 13.09 -10.82 -13.43
C ASP A 27 11.86 -10.86 -12.51
N ILE A 28 11.79 -11.85 -11.61
CA ILE A 28 10.73 -11.93 -10.60
C ILE A 28 10.77 -10.70 -9.68
N LEU A 29 11.97 -10.31 -9.23
CA LEU A 29 12.15 -9.16 -8.36
C LEU A 29 11.74 -7.87 -9.08
N LYS A 30 12.20 -7.66 -10.32
CA LYS A 30 11.80 -6.50 -11.14
C LYS A 30 10.28 -6.42 -11.25
N LYS A 31 9.60 -7.50 -11.62
CA LYS A 31 8.13 -7.55 -11.74
C LYS A 31 7.45 -7.18 -10.43
N ARG A 32 7.88 -7.77 -9.30
CA ARG A 32 7.32 -7.50 -7.97
C ARG A 32 7.46 -6.03 -7.58
N TYR A 33 8.61 -5.41 -7.83
CA TYR A 33 8.84 -4.01 -7.47
C TYR A 33 8.20 -3.03 -8.46
N SER A 34 8.07 -3.36 -9.74
CA SER A 34 7.28 -2.58 -10.70
C SER A 34 5.80 -2.57 -10.35
N LEU A 35 5.24 -3.72 -9.96
CA LEU A 35 3.84 -3.81 -9.47
C LEU A 35 3.64 -2.97 -8.21
N LYS A 36 4.53 -3.08 -7.22
CA LYS A 36 4.47 -2.24 -6.01
C LYS A 36 4.58 -0.74 -6.33
N GLN A 37 5.36 -0.36 -7.33
CA GLN A 37 5.44 1.04 -7.76
C GLN A 37 4.16 1.51 -8.46
N GLN A 38 3.46 0.62 -9.19
CA GLN A 38 2.15 0.93 -9.74
C GLN A 38 1.09 1.07 -8.64
N GLU A 39 1.00 0.11 -7.72
CA GLU A 39 0.09 0.17 -6.56
C GLU A 39 0.33 1.45 -5.74
N MET A 40 1.59 1.77 -5.43
CA MET A 40 1.96 2.97 -4.67
C MET A 40 1.70 4.29 -5.42
N LYS A 41 1.61 4.24 -6.75
CA LYS A 41 1.26 5.40 -7.59
C LYS A 41 -0.25 5.59 -7.70
N GLU A 42 -1.02 4.50 -7.71
CA GLU A 42 -2.49 4.52 -7.61
C GLU A 42 -2.96 4.93 -6.20
N GLN A 43 -2.20 4.60 -5.16
CA GLN A 43 -2.52 4.93 -3.76
C GLN A 43 -2.36 6.42 -3.38
N ARG A 44 -1.96 7.30 -4.31
CA ARG A 44 -1.86 8.76 -4.06
C ARG A 44 -3.09 9.56 -4.49
N THR A 45 -4.11 8.91 -5.01
CA THR A 45 -5.43 9.50 -5.23
C THR A 45 -6.47 8.53 -4.67
N GLU A 46 -6.42 8.30 -3.36
CA GLU A 46 -7.57 7.72 -2.67
C GLU A 46 -8.64 8.82 -2.61
N ASP A 47 -9.42 8.92 -3.69
CA ASP A 47 -10.63 9.73 -3.74
C ASP A 47 -11.71 9.02 -2.91
N TRP A 48 -11.74 9.33 -1.62
CA TRP A 48 -12.73 8.79 -0.68
C TRP A 48 -14.13 9.38 -0.88
N SER A 49 -14.34 10.26 -1.88
CA SER A 49 -15.66 10.86 -2.14
C SER A 49 -16.72 9.85 -2.57
N ASP A 50 -16.31 8.69 -3.11
CA ASP A 50 -17.21 7.59 -3.50
C ASP A 50 -17.55 6.63 -2.34
N PHE A 51 -16.88 6.74 -1.18
CA PHE A 51 -17.23 5.98 0.02
C PHE A 51 -18.34 6.67 0.80
N ILE A 52 -19.59 6.43 0.41
CA ILE A 52 -20.76 6.81 1.20
C ILE A 52 -20.78 5.97 2.49
N GLY A 53 -20.32 6.55 3.60
CA GLY A 53 -20.42 5.96 4.93
C GLY A 53 -19.15 5.99 5.77
N CYS A 54 -18.00 6.39 5.22
CA CYS A 54 -16.78 6.60 5.99
C CYS A 54 -16.62 8.08 6.36
N ILE A 55 -17.52 8.57 7.21
CA ILE A 55 -17.28 9.82 7.93
C ILE A 55 -16.34 9.52 9.11
N GLU A 56 -15.46 10.46 9.47
CA GLU A 56 -14.69 10.36 10.70
C GLU A 56 -15.66 10.13 11.87
N ALA A 57 -15.57 8.97 12.52
CA ALA A 57 -16.35 8.69 13.71
C ALA A 57 -15.85 9.60 14.83
N GLU A 58 -16.77 10.18 15.61
CA GLU A 58 -16.40 10.95 16.79
C GLU A 58 -15.50 10.07 17.70
N PRO A 59 -14.40 10.61 18.22
CA PRO A 59 -13.37 9.82 18.91
C PRO A 59 -13.90 9.07 20.16
N ASP A 60 -15.04 9.50 20.71
CA ASP A 60 -15.71 8.90 21.86
C ASP A 60 -17.08 8.26 21.50
N LEU A 61 -17.38 8.06 20.22
CA LEU A 61 -18.66 7.52 19.75
C LEU A 61 -19.02 6.21 20.46
N SER A 62 -18.05 5.32 20.69
CA SER A 62 -18.29 4.05 21.38
C SER A 62 -18.80 4.22 22.83
N GLN A 63 -18.41 5.30 23.50
CA GLN A 63 -18.79 5.59 24.88
C GLN A 63 -20.09 6.40 24.94
N ASN A 64 -20.29 7.29 23.97
CA ASN A 64 -21.39 8.27 23.98
C ASN A 64 -22.43 8.07 22.86
N TYR A 65 -22.48 6.89 22.23
CA TYR A 65 -23.32 6.62 21.06
C TYR A 65 -24.80 7.00 21.25
N LYS A 66 -25.35 6.81 22.46
CA LYS A 66 -26.75 7.14 22.74
C LYS A 66 -26.99 8.65 22.62
N THR A 67 -26.16 9.45 23.27
CA THR A 67 -26.21 10.92 23.22
C THR A 67 -26.05 11.41 21.79
N TYR A 68 -25.07 10.84 21.07
CA TYR A 68 -24.81 11.18 19.68
C TYR A 68 -26.05 10.97 18.79
N LEU A 69 -26.69 9.80 18.88
CA LEU A 69 -27.90 9.47 18.11
C LEU A 69 -29.12 10.32 18.50
N THR A 70 -29.23 10.73 19.76
CA THR A 70 -30.44 11.41 20.25
C THR A 70 -30.44 12.92 20.07
N SER A 71 -29.28 13.57 20.23
CA SER A 71 -29.20 15.04 20.29
C SER A 71 -28.18 15.62 19.32
N GLU A 72 -27.00 15.02 19.21
CA GLU A 72 -25.90 15.65 18.48
C GLU A 72 -26.06 15.52 16.97
N LEU A 73 -26.55 14.38 16.49
CA LEU A 73 -26.73 14.15 15.05
C LEU A 73 -27.77 15.12 14.45
N LYS A 74 -28.85 15.40 15.19
CA LYS A 74 -29.81 16.44 14.81
C LYS A 74 -29.16 17.82 14.84
N GLN A 75 -28.46 18.17 15.91
CA GLN A 75 -27.83 19.49 16.00
C GLN A 75 -26.77 19.75 14.91
N LYS A 76 -26.04 18.72 14.49
CA LYS A 76 -24.94 18.83 13.50
C LYS A 76 -25.39 18.81 12.04
N TYR A 77 -26.47 18.08 11.72
CA TYR A 77 -26.85 17.83 10.33
C TYR A 77 -28.28 18.28 9.98
N ASP A 78 -29.13 18.56 10.98
CA ASP A 78 -30.47 19.11 10.80
C ASP A 78 -30.39 20.65 10.73
N HIS A 79 -29.63 21.14 9.75
CA HIS A 79 -29.58 22.55 9.38
C HIS A 79 -30.57 22.78 8.24
N CYS A 80 -31.78 23.22 8.57
CA CYS A 80 -32.73 23.80 7.62
C CYS A 80 -32.23 25.15 7.07
#